data_AF-A0A017SJQ8-F1
#
_entry.id   AF-A0A017SJQ8-F1
#
_cell.length_a   1.000
_cell.length_b   1.000
_cell.length_c   1.000
_cell.angle_alpha   90.00
_cell.angle_beta   90.00
_cell.angle_gamma   90.00
#
_symmetry.space_group_name_H-M   'P 1'
#
loop_
_entity.id
_entity.type
_entity.pdbx_description
1 polymer ?
#
loop_
_entity_poly.entity_id
_entity_poly.type
_entity_poly.pdbx_seq_one_letter_code
_entity_poly.pdbx_strand_id
1 'polypeptide(L)'
;MVAHSLVRRGVEMASDHFSKSPDQPDIQVSPWLLALCALTSLAFVLVMWSVEYSYGSVVATLAAVEDTNPDLYVRLDADYDPSKPDNVDPIARDVDGAPKPITSKLRTTISHLRARAGRWSRFRGFAMYLAYGIARGFLFMILPVGSDQLFGQFAIQMVLAVLLANMQMAWVHIVVSKPSNKRFYQRIPGFKSWVQIAPVAAFENIVVGLAFFLPLLMAKAFGGWNSAMEDASSTAPPTKAFCKMWAITMIPSILSYLVSIPAQAVFVRVAASMLPEEDEAIVPFDRSFGGKVVPAILGGSGRLSIMDAWRTFDRPARVRYLKVIGKVLLMEGALLVTFTLALLAQFSLMGNMATTPAGRMLSRQLQQMQSSKDIPGISCGLVDNNVFEWEVMLMISDDVQWYGGGFFRALLSFPHEYPHMPPKMKFESPLFHPNIYPTGEVCISILHPPEEDKYGYESAAERWSPVQTPETILLSVISMLSSPNDESPANVEAARLWREDPKEFKRRVRRCVRESLGEE
;
A
#
# COMPACT_ATOMS: atom_id res chain seq x y z
N MET A 1 7.51 4.13 22.97
CA MET A 1 6.52 5.22 23.03
C MET A 1 6.15 5.76 21.65
N VAL A 2 7.12 6.13 20.79
CA VAL A 2 6.85 6.76 19.47
C VAL A 2 6.11 5.84 18.48
N ALA A 3 6.46 4.56 18.40
CA ALA A 3 5.75 3.61 17.53
C ALA A 3 4.30 3.38 17.97
N HIS A 4 4.05 3.35 19.29
CA HIS A 4 2.71 3.18 19.84
C HIS A 4 1.83 4.41 19.58
N SER A 5 2.38 5.63 19.69
CA SER A 5 1.64 6.85 19.38
C SER A 5 1.35 7.02 17.89
N LEU A 6 2.26 6.59 17.01
CA LEU A 6 2.05 6.59 15.57
C LEU A 6 0.98 5.58 15.13
N VAL A 7 1.01 4.36 15.68
CA VAL A 7 -0.02 3.35 15.41
C VAL A 7 -1.37 3.80 15.96
N ARG A 8 -1.41 4.38 17.17
CA ARG A 8 -2.66 4.90 17.75
C ARG A 8 -3.26 6.02 16.89
N ARG A 9 -2.45 6.99 16.46
CA ARG A 9 -2.88 8.06 15.55
C ARG A 9 -3.35 7.53 14.19
N GLY A 10 -2.69 6.52 13.65
CA GLY A 10 -3.10 5.89 12.39
C GLY A 10 -4.44 5.16 12.49
N VAL A 11 -4.67 4.47 13.62
CA VAL A 11 -5.95 3.77 13.90
C VAL A 11 -7.08 4.74 14.23
N GLU A 12 -6.79 5.81 14.99
CA GLU A 12 -7.75 6.89 15.29
C GLU A 12 -8.17 7.61 13.99
N MET A 13 -7.21 7.98 13.12
CA MET A 13 -7.53 8.58 11.81
C MET A 13 -8.34 7.65 10.90
N ALA A 14 -8.04 6.35 10.89
CA ALA A 14 -8.81 5.39 10.10
C ALA A 14 -10.24 5.24 10.65
N SER A 15 -10.38 5.14 11.97
CA SER A 15 -11.68 5.03 12.65
C SER A 15 -12.57 6.27 12.42
N ASP A 16 -11.99 7.47 12.47
CA ASP A 16 -12.71 8.72 12.18
C ASP A 16 -13.09 8.84 10.70
N HIS A 17 -12.32 8.21 9.80
CA HIS A 17 -12.62 8.19 8.36
C HIS A 17 -13.73 7.20 7.99
N PHE A 18 -13.85 6.08 8.72
CA PHE A 18 -14.89 5.06 8.48
C PHE A 18 -16.21 5.32 9.22
N SER A 19 -16.27 6.30 10.15
CA SER A 19 -17.44 6.56 11.01
C SER A 19 -18.35 7.71 10.54
N LYS A 20 -18.17 8.27 9.35
CA LYS A 20 -19.05 9.32 8.81
C LYS A 20 -20.14 8.77 7.86
N SER A 21 -21.39 9.10 8.21
CA SER A 21 -22.65 8.96 7.45
C SER A 21 -22.63 9.68 6.08
N PRO A 22 -23.59 9.39 5.16
CA PRO A 22 -23.39 9.42 3.71
C PRO A 22 -23.36 10.79 3.01
N ASP A 23 -23.31 11.91 3.73
CA ASP A 23 -23.35 13.26 3.16
C ASP A 23 -21.99 13.99 3.26
N GLN A 24 -20.88 13.29 2.98
CA GLN A 24 -19.56 13.91 2.92
C GLN A 24 -19.17 14.20 1.46
N PRO A 25 -18.65 15.40 1.12
CA PRO A 25 -18.27 15.74 -0.25
C PRO A 25 -17.25 14.72 -0.75
N ASP A 26 -17.49 14.20 -1.96
CA ASP A 26 -16.61 13.24 -2.63
C ASP A 26 -15.16 13.72 -2.50
N ILE A 27 -14.36 12.97 -1.73
CA ILE A 27 -12.91 13.09 -1.75
C ILE A 27 -12.52 12.70 -3.17
N GLN A 28 -12.41 13.68 -4.07
CA GLN A 28 -11.92 13.47 -5.42
C GLN A 28 -10.42 13.13 -5.32
N VAL A 29 -10.16 11.86 -5.04
CA VAL A 29 -8.81 11.31 -5.11
C VAL A 29 -8.38 11.40 -6.56
N SER A 30 -7.38 12.22 -6.85
CA SER A 30 -6.92 12.41 -8.21
C SER A 30 -6.62 11.07 -8.89
N PRO A 31 -7.26 10.74 -10.04
CA PRO A 31 -7.09 9.44 -10.69
C PRO A 31 -5.64 9.07 -11.02
N TRP A 32 -4.79 10.06 -11.29
CA TRP A 32 -3.37 9.83 -11.56
C TRP A 32 -2.58 9.39 -10.32
N LEU A 33 -2.97 9.85 -9.12
CA LEU A 33 -2.33 9.44 -7.86
C LEU A 33 -2.69 8.00 -7.50
N LEU A 34 -3.96 7.62 -7.72
CA LEU A 34 -4.38 6.22 -7.58
C LEU A 34 -3.65 5.31 -8.58
N ALA A 35 -3.51 5.74 -9.84
CA ALA A 35 -2.73 5.02 -10.84
C ALA A 35 -1.26 4.87 -10.43
N LEU A 36 -0.66 5.91 -9.84
CA LEU A 36 0.71 5.87 -9.33
C LEU A 36 0.86 4.86 -8.19
N CYS A 37 -0.05 4.85 -7.21
CA CYS A 37 -0.05 3.88 -6.10
C CYS A 37 -0.26 2.43 -6.60
N ALA A 38 -1.12 2.25 -7.60
CA ALA A 38 -1.32 0.94 -8.22
C ALA A 38 -0.07 0.47 -8.97
N LEU A 39 0.59 1.37 -9.71
CA LEU A 39 1.82 1.06 -10.45
C LEU A 39 2.98 0.73 -9.50
N THR A 40 3.15 1.47 -8.41
CA THR A 40 4.18 1.17 -7.40
C THR A 40 3.91 -0.15 -6.70
N SER A 41 2.66 -0.46 -6.38
CA SER A 41 2.27 -1.75 -5.81
C SER A 41 2.55 -2.91 -6.77
N LEU A 42 2.21 -2.75 -8.05
CA LEU A 42 2.51 -3.75 -9.09
C LEU A 42 4.02 -3.96 -9.25
N ALA A 43 4.79 -2.88 -9.34
CA ALA A 43 6.25 -2.95 -9.45
C ALA A 43 6.87 -3.63 -8.23
N PHE A 44 6.39 -3.32 -7.02
CA PHE A 44 6.83 -3.96 -5.79
C PHE A 44 6.56 -5.46 -5.79
N VAL A 45 5.34 -5.89 -6.15
CA VAL A 45 4.99 -7.32 -6.25
C VAL A 45 5.91 -8.03 -7.23
N LEU A 46 6.19 -7.44 -8.39
CA LEU A 46 7.09 -8.03 -9.39
C LEU A 46 8.54 -8.14 -8.89
N VAL A 47 9.04 -7.13 -8.17
CA VAL A 47 10.40 -7.15 -7.61
C VAL A 47 10.52 -8.16 -6.46
N MET A 48 9.56 -8.16 -5.53
CA MET A 48 9.47 -9.15 -4.45
C MET A 48 9.47 -10.56 -5.00
N TRP A 49 8.56 -10.83 -5.95
CA TRP A 49 8.48 -12.11 -6.62
C TRP A 49 9.79 -12.48 -7.33
N SER A 50 10.43 -11.52 -8.02
CA SER A 50 11.70 -11.78 -8.71
C SER A 50 12.84 -12.14 -7.75
N VAL A 51 12.88 -11.55 -6.55
CA VAL A 51 13.87 -11.84 -5.52
C VAL A 51 13.63 -13.24 -4.95
N GLU A 52 12.40 -13.52 -4.54
CA GLU A 52 12.01 -14.81 -3.98
C GLU A 52 12.25 -15.95 -4.98
N TYR A 53 11.85 -15.75 -6.24
CA TYR A 53 12.08 -16.76 -7.28
C TYR A 53 13.58 -16.96 -7.58
N SER A 54 14.32 -15.87 -7.84
CA SER A 54 15.72 -15.98 -8.28
C SER A 54 16.63 -16.54 -7.17
N TYR A 55 16.42 -16.11 -5.93
CA TYR A 55 17.32 -16.41 -4.83
C TYR A 55 16.73 -17.43 -3.85
N GLY A 56 15.48 -17.23 -3.43
CA GLY A 56 14.76 -18.10 -2.50
C GLY A 56 14.41 -19.46 -3.09
N SER A 57 14.06 -19.51 -4.37
CA SER A 57 13.76 -20.77 -5.07
C SER A 57 14.98 -21.33 -5.81
N VAL A 58 15.52 -20.62 -6.81
CA VAL A 58 16.57 -21.16 -7.70
C VAL A 58 17.91 -21.34 -6.98
N VAL A 59 18.47 -20.28 -6.37
CA VAL A 59 19.78 -20.38 -5.71
C VAL A 59 19.74 -21.26 -4.46
N ALA A 60 18.65 -21.23 -3.68
CA ALA A 60 18.50 -22.11 -2.53
C ALA A 60 18.44 -23.59 -2.93
N THR A 61 17.74 -23.92 -4.02
CA THR A 61 17.71 -25.29 -4.57
C THR A 61 19.11 -25.77 -4.91
N LEU A 62 19.92 -24.95 -5.60
CA LEU A 62 21.31 -25.28 -5.92
C LEU A 62 22.17 -25.45 -4.66
N ALA A 63 21.99 -24.57 -3.66
CA ALA A 63 22.73 -24.65 -2.40
C ALA A 63 22.36 -25.89 -1.57
N ALA A 64 21.14 -26.42 -1.72
CA ALA A 64 20.69 -27.64 -1.04
C ALA A 64 21.29 -28.92 -1.64
N VAL A 65 21.66 -28.91 -2.92
CA VAL A 65 22.26 -30.07 -3.61
C VAL A 65 23.76 -30.01 -3.73
N GLU A 66 24.38 -28.83 -3.82
CA GLU A 66 25.83 -28.69 -4.06
C GLU A 66 26.68 -29.36 -2.97
N ASP A 67 27.70 -30.10 -3.41
CA ASP A 67 28.66 -30.73 -2.49
C ASP A 67 29.55 -29.71 -1.78
N THR A 68 29.98 -30.07 -0.57
CA THR A 68 30.89 -29.24 0.23
C THR A 68 32.34 -29.34 -0.22
N ASN A 69 32.77 -30.49 -0.75
CA ASN A 69 34.14 -30.67 -1.24
C ASN A 69 34.16 -30.99 -2.75
N PRO A 70 34.42 -30.01 -3.63
CA PRO A 70 34.35 -30.19 -5.07
C PRO A 70 35.59 -30.85 -5.70
N ASP A 71 36.59 -31.28 -4.92
CA ASP A 71 37.86 -31.88 -5.38
C ASP A 71 37.70 -33.08 -6.34
N LEU A 72 36.52 -33.70 -6.41
CA LEU A 72 36.26 -34.83 -7.30
C LEU A 72 35.89 -34.46 -8.75
N TYR A 73 35.60 -33.18 -9.06
CA TYR A 73 35.18 -32.77 -10.41
C TYR A 73 36.13 -31.72 -11.00
N VAL A 74 36.79 -32.09 -12.10
CA VAL A 74 37.67 -31.21 -12.90
C VAL A 74 36.89 -29.95 -13.32
N ARG A 75 37.34 -28.79 -12.83
CA ARG A 75 36.84 -27.48 -13.26
C ARG A 75 37.33 -27.21 -14.68
N LEU A 76 36.43 -27.22 -15.65
CA LEU A 76 36.67 -26.59 -16.94
C LEU A 76 36.27 -25.11 -16.82
N ASP A 77 37.28 -24.26 -16.64
CA ASP A 77 37.14 -22.81 -16.73
C ASP A 77 36.73 -22.43 -18.15
N ALA A 78 35.74 -21.56 -18.30
CA ALA A 78 35.23 -21.10 -19.60
C ALA A 78 36.10 -20.01 -20.25
N ASP A 79 37.15 -19.53 -19.56
CA ASP A 79 38.00 -18.39 -19.98
C ASP A 79 39.51 -18.68 -19.86
N TYR A 80 39.96 -19.94 -20.00
CA TYR A 80 41.39 -20.23 -20.07
C TYR A 80 41.93 -20.03 -21.50
N ASP A 81 42.40 -18.81 -21.77
CA ASP A 81 43.20 -18.46 -22.95
C ASP A 81 44.68 -18.32 -22.52
N PRO A 82 45.57 -19.24 -22.92
CA PRO A 82 46.98 -19.23 -22.51
C PRO A 82 47.80 -18.06 -23.08
N SER A 83 47.21 -17.21 -23.94
CA SER A 83 47.90 -16.14 -24.66
C SER A 83 47.77 -14.74 -24.05
N LYS A 84 46.99 -14.56 -22.97
CA LYS A 84 46.78 -13.23 -22.35
C LYS A 84 47.44 -13.11 -20.97
N PRO A 85 48.37 -12.16 -20.76
CA PRO A 85 49.18 -12.11 -19.55
C PRO A 85 48.49 -11.51 -18.30
N ASP A 86 47.28 -10.96 -18.40
CA ASP A 86 46.66 -10.19 -17.31
C ASP A 86 45.33 -10.75 -16.77
N ASN A 87 45.00 -12.02 -17.02
CA ASN A 87 43.79 -12.62 -16.44
C ASN A 87 44.05 -13.14 -15.01
N VAL A 88 44.31 -12.22 -14.09
CA VAL A 88 44.25 -12.48 -12.65
C VAL A 88 43.04 -11.75 -12.08
N ASP A 89 41.96 -12.49 -11.85
CA ASP A 89 41.14 -12.30 -10.65
C ASP A 89 40.45 -13.63 -10.26
N PRO A 90 40.38 -13.97 -8.96
CA PRO A 90 40.69 -15.31 -8.49
C PRO A 90 39.41 -15.99 -7.98
N ILE A 91 39.15 -17.21 -8.42
CA ILE A 91 38.36 -18.10 -7.56
C ILE A 91 39.21 -18.28 -6.30
N ALA A 92 38.78 -17.68 -5.20
CA ALA A 92 39.40 -17.70 -3.88
C ALA A 92 40.10 -19.04 -3.58
N ARG A 93 41.37 -19.13 -3.94
CA ARG A 93 42.36 -19.95 -3.25
C ARG A 93 42.66 -19.16 -1.99
N ASP A 94 41.83 -19.35 -0.95
CA ASP A 94 42.31 -19.04 0.39
C ASP A 94 43.42 -20.04 0.72
N VAL A 95 44.26 -19.63 1.67
CA VAL A 95 45.54 -20.16 2.13
C VAL A 95 45.58 -21.68 2.43
N ASP A 96 44.45 -22.40 2.34
CA ASP A 96 44.28 -23.82 2.69
C ASP A 96 43.98 -24.76 1.49
N GLY A 97 44.08 -24.32 0.24
CA GLY A 97 44.12 -25.19 -0.95
C GLY A 97 42.79 -25.85 -1.39
N ALA A 98 41.71 -25.81 -0.60
CA ALA A 98 40.44 -26.43 -0.96
C ALA A 98 39.51 -25.50 -1.79
N PRO A 99 38.94 -25.97 -2.91
CA PRO A 99 38.04 -25.19 -3.76
C PRO A 99 36.68 -24.93 -3.07
N LYS A 100 36.29 -23.64 -2.97
CA LYS A 100 34.99 -23.26 -2.38
C LYS A 100 33.79 -23.63 -3.28
N PRO A 101 32.62 -23.97 -2.69
CA PRO A 101 31.37 -24.17 -3.43
C PRO A 101 30.91 -22.92 -4.18
N ILE A 102 30.29 -23.10 -5.36
CA ILE A 102 29.76 -22.05 -6.25
C ILE A 102 28.68 -21.24 -5.54
N THR A 103 27.84 -21.91 -4.75
CA THR A 103 26.73 -21.33 -3.97
C THR A 103 27.18 -20.55 -2.73
N SER A 104 28.48 -20.43 -2.48
CA SER A 104 29.02 -19.69 -1.33
C SER A 104 28.65 -18.20 -1.35
N LYS A 105 28.58 -17.57 -2.53
CA LYS A 105 28.13 -16.18 -2.71
C LYS A 105 27.00 -16.12 -3.75
N LEU A 106 25.99 -15.27 -3.50
CA LEU A 106 24.89 -15.08 -4.45
C LEU A 106 25.39 -14.58 -5.81
N ARG A 107 26.33 -13.62 -5.80
CA ARG A 107 26.93 -13.08 -7.03
C ARG A 107 27.69 -14.13 -7.84
N THR A 108 28.48 -14.99 -7.20
CA THR A 108 29.23 -16.06 -7.89
C THR A 108 28.26 -17.09 -8.47
N THR A 109 27.19 -17.43 -7.74
CA THR A 109 26.15 -18.33 -8.23
C THR A 109 25.46 -17.78 -9.47
N ILE A 110 24.99 -16.53 -9.43
CA ILE A 110 24.31 -15.90 -10.57
C ILE A 110 25.27 -15.75 -11.76
N SER A 111 26.53 -15.42 -11.52
CA SER A 111 27.55 -15.34 -12.58
C SER A 111 27.76 -16.70 -13.25
N HIS A 112 27.92 -17.76 -12.45
CA HIS A 112 28.05 -19.14 -12.95
C HIS A 112 26.82 -19.58 -13.74
N LEU A 113 25.62 -19.32 -13.21
CA LEU A 113 24.37 -19.59 -13.91
C LEU A 113 24.27 -18.84 -15.24
N ARG A 114 24.68 -17.56 -15.28
CA ARG A 114 24.68 -16.78 -16.52
C ARG A 114 25.68 -17.33 -17.54
N ALA A 115 26.87 -17.74 -17.10
CA ALA A 115 27.88 -18.35 -17.96
C ALA A 115 27.41 -19.69 -18.55
N ARG A 116 26.78 -20.55 -17.75
CA ARG A 116 26.36 -21.91 -18.17
C ARG A 116 25.00 -21.97 -18.86
N ALA A 117 24.11 -21.02 -18.59
CA ALA A 117 22.72 -21.07 -19.02
C ALA A 117 22.17 -19.78 -19.66
N GLY A 118 23.01 -18.77 -19.87
CA GLY A 118 22.65 -17.52 -20.56
C GLY A 118 21.99 -16.47 -19.67
N ARG A 119 21.57 -15.35 -20.28
CA ARG A 119 21.11 -14.13 -19.57
C ARG A 119 19.88 -14.34 -18.68
N TRP A 120 18.97 -15.23 -19.07
CA TRP A 120 17.71 -15.54 -18.37
C TRP A 120 17.86 -16.64 -17.31
N SER A 121 19.09 -17.04 -16.99
CA SER A 121 19.38 -18.15 -16.06
C SER A 121 18.86 -17.95 -14.64
N ARG A 122 18.55 -16.71 -14.23
CA ARG A 122 17.92 -16.42 -12.94
C ARG A 122 16.45 -16.86 -12.84
N PHE A 123 15.78 -17.00 -13.99
CA PHE A 123 14.38 -17.43 -14.09
C PHE A 123 14.26 -18.88 -14.59
N ARG A 124 15.30 -19.71 -14.37
CA ARG A 124 15.29 -21.12 -14.78
C ARG A 124 14.13 -21.86 -14.15
N GLY A 125 13.44 -22.67 -14.95
CA GLY A 125 12.26 -23.42 -14.49
C GLY A 125 10.99 -22.57 -14.37
N PHE A 126 11.00 -21.26 -14.66
CA PHE A 126 9.86 -20.38 -14.38
C PHE A 126 8.58 -20.84 -15.08
N ALA A 127 8.66 -21.29 -16.33
CA ALA A 127 7.50 -21.83 -17.05
C ALA A 127 6.91 -23.07 -16.35
N MET A 128 7.75 -23.97 -15.81
CA MET A 128 7.28 -25.13 -15.05
C MET A 128 6.71 -24.74 -13.69
N TYR A 129 7.35 -23.78 -13.01
CA TYR A 129 6.86 -23.23 -11.74
C TYR A 129 5.48 -22.61 -11.91
N LEU A 130 5.30 -21.80 -12.96
CA LEU A 130 4.02 -21.17 -13.30
C LEU A 130 2.97 -22.22 -13.68
N ALA A 131 3.32 -23.20 -14.52
CA ALA A 131 2.42 -24.28 -14.89
C ALA A 131 1.96 -25.10 -13.67
N TYR A 132 2.89 -25.41 -12.76
CA TYR A 132 2.59 -26.07 -11.48
C TYR A 132 1.67 -25.22 -10.61
N GLY A 133 1.92 -23.92 -10.47
CA GLY A 133 1.08 -23.00 -9.71
C GLY A 133 -0.33 -22.86 -10.29
N ILE A 134 -0.46 -22.70 -11.61
CA ILE A 134 -1.76 -22.65 -12.30
C ILE A 134 -2.51 -23.97 -12.13
N ALA A 135 -1.85 -25.12 -12.33
CA ALA A 135 -2.47 -26.43 -12.14
C ALA A 135 -2.96 -26.62 -10.70
N ARG A 136 -2.13 -26.25 -9.71
CA ARG A 136 -2.50 -26.33 -8.28
C ARG A 136 -3.68 -25.42 -7.96
N GLY A 137 -3.68 -24.18 -8.45
CA GLY A 137 -4.76 -23.21 -8.24
C GLY A 137 -6.07 -23.63 -8.90
N PHE A 138 -6.01 -24.11 -10.14
CA PHE A 138 -7.16 -24.62 -10.86
C PHE A 138 -7.79 -25.84 -10.16
N LEU A 139 -6.96 -26.83 -9.79
CA LEU A 139 -7.44 -28.01 -9.07
C LEU A 139 -7.98 -27.66 -7.67
N PHE A 140 -7.43 -26.66 -7.00
CA PHE A 140 -7.97 -26.17 -5.75
C PHE A 140 -9.34 -25.52 -5.93
N MET A 141 -9.52 -24.73 -6.99
CA MET A 141 -10.77 -23.99 -7.27
C MET A 141 -11.97 -24.91 -7.53
N ILE A 142 -11.76 -26.07 -8.15
CA ILE A 142 -12.84 -27.01 -8.50
C ILE A 142 -13.27 -27.93 -7.35
N LEU A 143 -12.55 -27.93 -6.22
CA LEU A 143 -12.85 -28.78 -5.07
C LEU A 143 -13.80 -28.08 -4.09
N PRO A 144 -14.91 -28.73 -3.66
CA PRO A 144 -15.97 -28.08 -2.89
C PRO A 144 -15.65 -28.02 -1.38
N VAL A 145 -14.64 -27.27 -0.98
CA VAL A 145 -14.28 -27.11 0.44
C VAL A 145 -14.37 -25.64 0.86
N GLY A 146 -15.22 -25.40 1.86
CA GLY A 146 -15.41 -24.08 2.45
C GLY A 146 -14.14 -23.54 3.12
N SER A 147 -14.01 -22.22 3.19
CA SER A 147 -12.89 -21.56 3.87
C SER A 147 -12.86 -21.80 5.39
N ASP A 148 -14.00 -22.18 5.97
CA ASP A 148 -14.19 -22.47 7.39
C ASP A 148 -13.75 -23.89 7.81
N GLN A 149 -13.61 -24.80 6.83
CA GLN A 149 -13.24 -26.20 7.01
C GLN A 149 -11.71 -26.41 7.00
N LEU A 150 -11.03 -25.95 8.05
CA LEU A 150 -9.56 -26.02 8.19
C LEU A 150 -8.97 -27.42 7.90
N PHE A 151 -9.61 -28.49 8.36
CA PHE A 151 -9.15 -29.85 8.08
C PHE A 151 -9.30 -30.23 6.61
N GLY A 152 -10.42 -29.87 5.98
CA GLY A 152 -10.64 -30.08 4.55
C GLY A 152 -9.61 -29.34 3.70
N GLN A 153 -9.29 -28.10 4.09
CA GLN A 153 -8.25 -27.29 3.46
C GLN A 153 -6.88 -27.97 3.55
N PHE A 154 -6.49 -28.45 4.72
CA PHE A 154 -5.25 -29.22 4.90
C PHE A 154 -5.21 -30.49 4.04
N ALA A 155 -6.29 -31.28 4.05
CA ALA A 155 -6.38 -32.53 3.29
C ALA A 155 -6.25 -32.31 1.78
N ILE A 156 -6.91 -31.27 1.24
CA ILE A 156 -6.80 -30.91 -0.19
C ILE A 156 -5.37 -30.53 -0.53
N GLN A 157 -4.71 -29.70 0.27
CA GLN A 157 -3.33 -29.29 -0.01
C GLN A 157 -2.37 -30.50 -0.10
N MET A 158 -2.59 -31.51 0.74
CA MET A 158 -1.85 -32.78 0.69
C MET A 158 -2.16 -33.57 -0.60
N VAL A 159 -3.43 -33.71 -0.97
CA VAL A 159 -3.84 -34.42 -2.18
C VAL A 159 -3.25 -33.75 -3.42
N LEU A 160 -3.36 -32.42 -3.53
CA LEU A 160 -2.82 -31.66 -4.65
C LEU A 160 -1.30 -31.77 -4.77
N ALA A 161 -0.58 -31.75 -3.64
CA ALA A 161 0.87 -31.93 -3.62
C ALA A 161 1.29 -33.30 -4.16
N VAL A 162 0.57 -34.36 -3.76
CA VAL A 162 0.83 -35.71 -4.25
C VAL A 162 0.50 -35.84 -5.74
N LEU A 163 -0.65 -35.32 -6.18
CA LEU A 163 -1.06 -35.37 -7.59
C LEU A 163 -0.07 -34.65 -8.51
N LEU A 164 0.46 -33.51 -8.08
CA LEU A 164 1.36 -32.67 -8.89
C LEU A 164 2.85 -32.88 -8.58
N ALA A 165 3.20 -33.92 -7.83
CA ALA A 165 4.58 -34.17 -7.39
C ALA A 165 5.59 -34.25 -8.55
N ASN A 166 5.19 -34.82 -9.70
CA ASN A 166 6.04 -34.88 -10.89
C ASN A 166 6.33 -33.51 -11.49
N MET A 167 5.40 -32.55 -11.44
CA MET A 167 5.63 -31.19 -11.94
C MET A 167 6.60 -30.43 -11.02
N GLN A 168 6.47 -30.60 -9.70
CA GLN A 168 7.42 -30.04 -8.73
C GLN A 168 8.81 -30.64 -8.90
N MET A 169 8.91 -31.96 -9.10
CA MET A 169 10.17 -32.65 -9.40
C MET A 169 10.78 -32.18 -10.72
N ALA A 170 9.98 -32.04 -11.78
CA ALA A 170 10.42 -31.53 -13.07
C ALA A 170 11.00 -30.12 -12.95
N TRP A 171 10.41 -29.27 -12.11
CA TRP A 171 10.97 -27.95 -11.81
C TRP A 171 12.36 -28.06 -11.17
N VAL A 172 12.56 -28.92 -10.17
CA VAL A 172 13.88 -29.16 -9.56
C VAL A 172 14.88 -29.62 -10.61
N HIS A 173 14.52 -30.60 -11.44
CA HIS A 173 15.37 -31.10 -12.53
C HIS A 173 15.80 -29.99 -13.51
N ILE A 174 14.88 -29.10 -13.89
CA ILE A 174 15.21 -27.96 -14.77
C ILE A 174 16.18 -26.99 -14.08
N VAL A 175 16.03 -26.77 -12.78
CA VAL A 175 16.91 -25.88 -12.01
C VAL A 175 18.32 -26.45 -11.90
N VAL A 176 18.46 -27.74 -11.59
CA VAL A 176 19.76 -28.38 -11.29
C VAL A 176 20.51 -28.92 -12.51
N SER A 177 19.84 -29.13 -13.66
CA SER A 177 20.49 -29.61 -14.90
C SER A 177 20.96 -28.45 -15.79
N LYS A 178 21.80 -28.73 -16.79
CA LYS A 178 22.12 -27.79 -17.89
C LYS A 178 20.90 -27.51 -18.79
N PRO A 179 20.88 -26.41 -19.57
CA PRO A 179 19.86 -26.21 -20.58
C PRO A 179 19.77 -27.42 -21.53
N SER A 180 18.57 -27.95 -21.70
CA SER A 180 18.28 -29.08 -22.59
C SER A 180 17.37 -28.63 -23.74
N ASN A 181 17.48 -29.30 -24.88
CA ASN A 181 16.65 -29.04 -26.06
C ASN A 181 15.22 -29.62 -25.92
N LYS A 182 14.96 -30.42 -24.87
CA LYS A 182 13.62 -30.95 -24.55
C LYS A 182 12.64 -29.81 -24.26
N ARG A 183 11.42 -29.88 -24.83
CA ARG A 183 10.31 -28.95 -24.49
C ARG A 183 9.92 -29.09 -23.02
N PHE A 184 9.32 -28.06 -22.43
CA PHE A 184 9.08 -28.03 -20.98
C PHE A 184 8.23 -29.20 -20.46
N TYR A 185 7.20 -29.62 -21.19
CA TYR A 185 6.32 -30.74 -20.81
C TYR A 185 6.99 -32.11 -20.98
N GLN A 186 7.95 -32.24 -21.90
CA GLN A 186 8.71 -33.48 -22.11
C GLN A 186 9.66 -33.78 -20.95
N ARG A 187 9.90 -32.79 -20.09
CA ARG A 187 10.72 -32.94 -18.88
C ARG A 187 9.91 -33.38 -17.66
N ILE A 188 8.59 -33.51 -17.77
CA ILE A 188 7.77 -34.04 -16.68
C ILE A 188 8.01 -35.57 -16.60
N PRO A 189 8.50 -36.09 -15.46
CA PRO A 189 8.73 -37.52 -15.32
C PRO A 189 7.44 -38.34 -15.48
N GLY A 190 7.59 -39.61 -15.84
CA GLY A 190 6.48 -40.54 -15.98
C GLY A 190 5.93 -41.06 -14.65
N PHE A 191 4.93 -41.95 -14.73
CA PHE A 191 4.26 -42.53 -13.56
C PHE A 191 5.21 -43.33 -12.63
N LYS A 192 6.24 -43.99 -13.17
CA LYS A 192 7.23 -44.72 -12.35
C LYS A 192 7.96 -43.79 -11.38
N SER A 193 8.32 -42.59 -11.84
CA SER A 193 8.93 -41.56 -10.99
C SER A 193 7.93 -40.97 -10.01
N TRP A 194 6.65 -40.89 -10.38
CA TRP A 194 5.58 -40.43 -9.49
C TRP A 194 5.47 -41.28 -8.22
N VAL A 195 5.45 -42.61 -8.37
CA VAL A 195 5.41 -43.54 -7.21
C VAL A 195 6.59 -43.33 -6.27
N GLN A 196 7.73 -42.91 -6.81
CA GLN A 196 8.97 -42.69 -6.07
C GLN A 196 9.00 -41.33 -5.34
N ILE A 197 8.47 -40.26 -5.95
CA ILE A 197 8.52 -38.89 -5.40
C ILE A 197 7.28 -38.51 -4.57
N ALA A 198 6.11 -39.10 -4.87
CA ALA A 198 4.84 -38.80 -4.20
C ALA A 198 4.90 -38.90 -2.66
N PRO A 199 5.55 -39.92 -2.03
CA PRO A 199 5.67 -39.98 -0.58
C PRO A 199 6.46 -38.81 0.02
N VAL A 200 7.42 -38.28 -0.73
CA VAL A 200 8.25 -37.14 -0.28
C VAL A 200 7.47 -35.83 -0.42
N ALA A 201 6.71 -35.66 -1.50
CA ALA A 201 5.80 -34.52 -1.67
C ALA A 201 4.72 -34.50 -0.57
N ALA A 202 4.17 -35.68 -0.23
CA ALA A 202 3.24 -35.85 0.89
C ALA A 202 3.89 -35.44 2.21
N PHE A 203 5.08 -35.98 2.51
CA PHE A 203 5.83 -35.64 3.72
C PHE A 203 6.07 -34.13 3.85
N GLU A 204 6.56 -33.48 2.79
CA GLU A 204 6.80 -32.04 2.77
C GLU A 204 5.53 -31.25 3.14
N ASN A 205 4.40 -31.52 2.47
CA ASN A 205 3.16 -30.78 2.68
C ASN A 205 2.46 -31.15 4.00
N ILE A 206 2.62 -32.38 4.51
CA ILE A 206 2.10 -32.79 5.81
C ILE A 206 2.80 -32.02 6.91
N VAL A 207 4.14 -32.00 6.94
CA VAL A 207 4.87 -31.35 8.05
C VAL A 207 4.67 -29.83 8.00
N VAL A 208 4.73 -29.21 6.82
CA VAL A 208 4.47 -27.77 6.63
C VAL A 208 3.01 -27.40 6.94
N GLY A 209 2.06 -28.23 6.49
CA GLY A 209 0.64 -28.01 6.74
C GLY A 209 0.27 -28.20 8.21
N LEU A 210 0.80 -29.21 8.90
CA LEU A 210 0.59 -29.38 10.33
C LEU A 210 1.12 -28.17 11.12
N ALA A 211 2.29 -27.64 10.76
CA ALA A 211 2.84 -26.44 11.37
C ALA A 211 1.96 -25.19 11.21
N PHE A 212 1.14 -25.12 10.14
CA PHE A 212 0.19 -24.03 9.91
C PHE A 212 -1.19 -24.29 10.52
N PHE A 213 -1.80 -25.43 10.21
CA PHE A 213 -3.19 -25.73 10.55
C PHE A 213 -3.37 -26.17 12.01
N LEU A 214 -2.38 -26.83 12.63
CA LEU A 214 -2.53 -27.30 14.01
C LEU A 214 -2.68 -26.12 15.00
N PRO A 215 -1.84 -25.06 14.97
CA PRO A 215 -2.06 -23.90 15.82
C PRO A 215 -3.41 -23.19 15.56
N LEU A 216 -3.85 -23.13 14.30
CA LEU A 216 -5.15 -22.54 13.94
C LEU A 216 -6.34 -23.37 14.46
N LEU A 217 -6.25 -24.70 14.37
CA LEU A 217 -7.23 -25.63 14.92
C LEU A 217 -7.28 -25.54 16.44
N MET A 218 -6.13 -25.43 17.12
CA MET A 218 -6.07 -25.18 18.55
C MET A 218 -6.71 -23.84 18.90
N ALA A 219 -6.39 -22.76 18.18
CA ALA A 219 -7.00 -21.45 18.39
C ALA A 219 -8.52 -21.48 18.19
N LYS A 220 -9.03 -22.29 17.24
CA LYS A 220 -10.48 -22.51 17.07
C LYS A 220 -11.09 -23.32 18.21
N ALA A 221 -10.45 -24.42 18.61
CA ALA A 221 -10.95 -25.32 19.66
C ALA A 221 -11.02 -24.66 21.04
N PHE A 222 -10.05 -23.80 21.37
CA PHE A 222 -10.00 -23.09 22.66
C PHE A 222 -10.69 -21.72 22.63
N GLY A 223 -11.51 -21.43 21.62
CA GLY A 223 -12.27 -20.17 21.54
C GLY A 223 -11.39 -18.92 21.31
N GLY A 224 -10.15 -19.08 20.86
CA GLY A 224 -9.22 -17.98 20.58
C GLY A 224 -9.77 -16.97 19.58
N TRP A 225 -10.40 -17.45 18.51
CA TRP A 225 -11.08 -16.60 17.51
C TRP A 225 -12.25 -15.82 18.11
N ASN A 226 -13.11 -16.47 18.90
CA ASN A 226 -14.24 -15.81 19.56
C ASN A 226 -13.74 -14.73 20.54
N SER A 227 -12.69 -15.03 21.30
CA SER A 227 -12.08 -14.08 22.24
C SER A 227 -11.42 -12.89 21.54
N ALA A 228 -10.87 -13.08 20.34
CA ALA A 228 -10.27 -12.01 19.54
C ALA A 228 -11.35 -11.13 18.92
N MET A 229 -12.46 -11.73 18.47
CA MET A 229 -13.62 -11.04 17.92
C MET A 229 -14.33 -10.20 18.99
N GLU A 230 -14.50 -10.75 20.20
CA GLU A 230 -15.10 -10.06 21.35
C GLU A 230 -14.25 -8.86 21.81
N ASP A 231 -12.93 -9.03 21.89
CA ASP A 231 -12.00 -7.93 22.16
C ASP A 231 -12.04 -6.86 21.02
N ALA A 232 -12.34 -7.24 19.77
CA ALA A 232 -12.45 -6.32 18.65
C ALA A 232 -13.78 -5.54 18.63
N SER A 233 -14.87 -6.13 19.14
CA SER A 233 -16.20 -5.51 19.21
C SER A 233 -16.46 -4.75 20.51
N SER A 234 -15.62 -4.93 21.52
CA SER A 234 -15.76 -4.26 22.82
C SER A 234 -15.04 -2.91 22.86
N THR A 235 -15.31 -2.10 23.89
CA THR A 235 -14.59 -0.85 24.20
C THR A 235 -13.13 -1.09 24.66
N ALA A 236 -12.61 -2.31 24.49
CA ALA A 236 -11.23 -2.64 24.81
C ALA A 236 -10.24 -1.83 23.94
N PRO A 237 -9.02 -1.57 24.43
CA PRO A 237 -8.03 -0.87 23.64
C PRO A 237 -7.75 -1.67 22.35
N PRO A 238 -7.79 -1.03 21.17
CA PRO A 238 -7.69 -1.70 19.87
C PRO A 238 -6.38 -2.51 19.70
N THR A 239 -5.36 -2.18 20.50
CA THR A 239 -4.08 -2.89 20.55
C THR A 239 -4.21 -4.34 21.04
N LYS A 240 -5.11 -4.64 21.99
CA LYS A 240 -5.27 -5.99 22.54
C LYS A 240 -5.91 -6.94 21.54
N ALA A 241 -6.99 -6.49 20.89
CA ALA A 241 -7.65 -7.23 19.82
C ALA A 241 -6.69 -7.48 18.65
N PHE A 242 -5.95 -6.44 18.25
CA PHE A 242 -4.95 -6.53 17.20
C PHE A 242 -3.85 -7.55 17.53
N CYS A 243 -3.26 -7.49 18.74
CA CYS A 243 -2.22 -8.44 19.15
C CYS A 243 -2.70 -9.89 19.14
N LYS A 244 -3.92 -10.16 19.60
CA LYS A 244 -4.50 -11.52 19.56
C LYS A 244 -4.73 -12.01 18.13
N MET A 245 -5.35 -11.18 17.29
CA MET A 245 -5.59 -11.49 15.88
C MET A 245 -4.27 -11.75 15.14
N TRP A 246 -3.26 -10.94 15.40
CA TRP A 246 -1.92 -11.08 14.85
C TRP A 246 -1.25 -12.37 15.33
N ALA A 247 -1.33 -12.69 16.63
CA ALA A 247 -0.77 -13.93 17.16
C ALA A 247 -1.41 -15.18 16.55
N ILE A 248 -2.75 -15.18 16.40
CA ILE A 248 -3.50 -16.31 15.82
C ILE A 248 -3.10 -16.55 14.35
N THR A 249 -2.71 -15.52 13.60
CA THR A 249 -2.45 -15.61 12.16
C THR A 249 -0.96 -15.70 11.81
N MET A 250 -0.10 -14.94 12.48
CA MET A 250 1.33 -14.82 12.13
C MET A 250 2.18 -15.92 12.75
N ILE A 251 1.88 -16.36 13.98
CA ILE A 251 2.62 -17.46 14.62
C ILE A 251 2.56 -18.75 13.79
N PRO A 252 1.37 -19.23 13.34
CA PRO A 252 1.31 -20.42 12.48
C PRO A 252 2.04 -20.21 11.15
N SER A 253 1.98 -19.01 10.57
CA SER A 253 2.68 -18.68 9.32
C SER A 253 4.21 -18.76 9.48
N ILE A 254 4.74 -18.16 10.55
CA ILE A 254 6.18 -18.21 10.87
C ILE A 254 6.62 -19.64 11.15
N LEU A 255 5.84 -20.39 11.94
CA LEU A 255 6.14 -21.78 12.26
C LEU A 255 6.16 -22.66 11.00
N SER A 256 5.16 -22.50 10.12
CA SER A 256 5.09 -23.20 8.85
C SER A 256 6.28 -22.87 7.94
N TYR A 257 6.69 -21.60 7.87
CA TYR A 257 7.87 -21.18 7.11
C TYR A 257 9.18 -21.77 7.68
N LEU A 258 9.35 -21.80 9.00
CA LEU A 258 10.55 -22.41 9.60
C LEU A 258 10.64 -23.92 9.35
N VAL A 259 9.49 -24.59 9.30
CA VAL A 259 9.37 -26.03 9.01
C VAL A 259 9.53 -26.32 7.52
N SER A 260 9.14 -25.41 6.63
CA SER A 260 9.30 -25.58 5.18
C SER A 260 10.76 -25.61 4.77
N ILE A 261 11.64 -24.85 5.44
CA ILE A 261 13.08 -24.80 5.15
C ILE A 261 13.74 -26.19 5.10
N PRO A 262 13.68 -27.02 6.16
CA PRO A 262 14.24 -28.37 6.13
C PRO A 262 13.43 -29.34 5.25
N ALA A 263 12.11 -29.20 5.19
CA ALA A 263 11.26 -30.06 4.37
C ALA A 263 11.55 -29.92 2.87
N GLN A 264 11.71 -28.69 2.40
CA GLN A 264 12.08 -28.37 1.02
C GLN A 264 13.48 -28.86 0.68
N ALA A 265 14.45 -28.74 1.60
CA ALA A 265 15.79 -29.29 1.39
C ALA A 265 15.76 -30.81 1.19
N VAL A 266 14.94 -31.53 1.95
CA VAL A 266 14.72 -32.98 1.78
C VAL A 266 14.09 -33.28 0.43
N PHE A 267 13.01 -32.58 0.06
CA PHE A 267 12.34 -32.77 -1.24
C PHE A 267 13.30 -32.55 -2.40
N VAL A 268 14.03 -31.43 -2.40
CA VAL A 268 14.98 -31.06 -3.45
C VAL A 268 16.09 -32.10 -3.59
N ARG A 269 16.66 -32.59 -2.49
CA ARG A 269 17.73 -33.60 -2.53
C ARG A 269 17.23 -34.95 -3.05
N VAL A 270 16.03 -35.38 -2.65
CA VAL A 270 15.43 -36.61 -3.21
C VAL A 270 15.15 -36.43 -4.71
N ALA A 271 14.54 -35.30 -5.11
CA ALA A 271 14.27 -35.02 -6.51
C ALA A 271 15.57 -34.97 -7.36
N ALA A 272 16.64 -34.37 -6.84
CA ALA A 272 17.95 -34.32 -7.50
C ALA A 272 18.63 -35.68 -7.61
N SER A 273 18.43 -36.59 -6.63
CA SER A 273 18.92 -37.98 -6.73
C SER A 273 18.28 -38.78 -7.86
N MET A 274 17.10 -38.34 -8.31
CA MET A 274 16.34 -38.95 -9.38
C MET A 274 16.55 -38.24 -10.72
N LEU A 275 17.56 -37.36 -10.83
CA LEU A 275 17.91 -36.70 -12.08
C LEU A 275 18.36 -37.75 -13.10
N PRO A 276 17.83 -37.76 -14.34
CA PRO A 276 18.24 -38.70 -15.37
C PRO A 276 19.74 -38.64 -15.64
N GLU A 277 20.36 -39.79 -15.97
CA GLU A 277 21.80 -39.87 -16.13
C GLU A 277 22.31 -38.99 -17.28
N GLU A 278 21.50 -38.84 -18.32
CA GLU A 278 21.77 -38.01 -19.50
C GLU A 278 21.78 -36.51 -19.22
N ASP A 279 21.15 -36.05 -18.14
CA ASP A 279 21.02 -34.63 -17.83
C ASP A 279 22.18 -34.18 -16.92
N GLU A 280 23.18 -33.52 -17.50
CA GLU A 280 24.35 -33.05 -16.76
C GLU A 280 23.98 -31.96 -15.74
N ALA A 281 24.54 -32.05 -14.54
CA ALA A 281 24.29 -31.09 -13.47
C ALA A 281 24.96 -29.73 -13.76
N ILE A 282 24.28 -28.65 -13.41
CA ILE A 282 24.80 -27.27 -13.55
C ILE A 282 25.78 -26.90 -12.44
N VAL A 283 25.65 -27.55 -11.29
CA VAL A 283 26.49 -27.41 -10.10
C VAL A 283 26.95 -28.81 -9.69
N PRO A 284 28.22 -29.02 -9.30
CA PRO A 284 28.70 -30.33 -8.92
C PRO A 284 27.99 -30.83 -7.66
N PHE A 285 27.42 -32.04 -7.76
CA PHE A 285 26.90 -32.77 -6.62
C PHE A 285 27.05 -34.28 -6.81
N ASP A 286 27.17 -35.01 -5.71
CA ASP A 286 27.26 -36.46 -5.70
C ASP A 286 25.88 -37.08 -5.95
N ARG A 287 25.68 -37.65 -7.15
CA ARG A 287 24.45 -38.35 -7.52
C ARG A 287 24.17 -39.57 -6.63
N SER A 288 25.19 -40.18 -6.04
CA SER A 288 25.06 -41.32 -5.13
C SER A 288 24.71 -40.91 -3.69
N PHE A 289 24.87 -39.61 -3.35
CA PHE A 289 24.73 -39.05 -2.00
C PHE A 289 25.43 -39.92 -0.93
N GLY A 290 26.72 -40.17 -1.13
CA GLY A 290 27.55 -41.01 -0.26
C GLY A 290 27.24 -42.50 -0.39
N GLY A 291 26.94 -42.97 -1.60
CA GLY A 291 26.61 -44.38 -1.89
C GLY A 291 25.24 -44.84 -1.39
N LYS A 292 24.35 -43.92 -0.98
CA LYS A 292 23.00 -44.22 -0.51
C LYS A 292 21.99 -44.41 -1.64
N VAL A 293 22.31 -43.90 -2.83
CA VAL A 293 21.48 -44.06 -4.03
C VAL A 293 22.11 -45.11 -4.92
N VAL A 294 21.45 -46.26 -5.03
CA VAL A 294 21.83 -47.33 -5.95
C VAL A 294 20.95 -47.22 -7.19
N PRO A 295 21.52 -47.10 -8.41
CA PRO A 295 20.77 -47.05 -9.65
C PRO A 295 19.80 -48.22 -9.80
N ALA A 296 18.65 -47.99 -10.42
CA ALA A 296 17.65 -49.03 -10.66
C ALA A 296 18.17 -50.16 -11.56
N ILE A 297 19.18 -49.88 -12.40
CA ILE A 297 19.87 -50.86 -13.25
C ILE A 297 20.61 -51.92 -12.42
N LEU A 298 21.08 -51.53 -11.22
CA LEU A 298 21.78 -52.40 -10.27
C LEU A 298 20.84 -53.01 -9.21
N GLY A 299 19.52 -52.97 -9.43
CA GLY A 299 18.52 -53.47 -8.49
C GLY A 299 18.21 -52.56 -7.30
N GLY A 300 18.73 -51.32 -7.31
CA GLY A 300 18.47 -50.32 -6.28
C GLY A 300 17.15 -49.57 -6.45
N SER A 301 16.78 -48.78 -5.44
CA SER A 301 15.58 -47.93 -5.47
C SER A 301 15.66 -46.78 -6.49
N GLY A 302 16.87 -46.42 -6.95
CA GLY A 302 17.11 -45.28 -7.82
C GLY A 302 16.78 -43.92 -7.19
N ARG A 303 16.59 -43.85 -5.85
CA ARG A 303 16.25 -42.62 -5.14
C ARG A 303 16.84 -42.58 -3.74
N LEU A 304 17.06 -41.38 -3.25
CA LEU A 304 17.40 -41.13 -1.84
C LEU A 304 16.17 -41.28 -0.94
N SER A 305 16.34 -41.89 0.23
CA SER A 305 15.29 -41.95 1.27
C SER A 305 15.13 -40.58 1.95
N ILE A 306 13.94 -40.28 2.49
CA ILE A 306 13.65 -39.02 3.21
C ILE A 306 14.64 -38.80 4.37
N MET A 307 14.89 -39.85 5.16
CA MET A 307 15.82 -39.78 6.29
C MET A 307 17.27 -39.61 5.82
N ASP A 308 17.66 -40.34 4.77
CA ASP A 308 19.02 -40.25 4.21
C ASP A 308 19.26 -38.89 3.53
N ALA A 309 18.24 -38.28 2.94
CA ALA A 309 18.31 -36.94 2.36
C ALA A 309 18.69 -35.88 3.40
N TRP A 310 18.16 -35.99 4.62
CA TRP A 310 18.55 -35.10 5.72
C TRP A 310 19.90 -35.49 6.33
N ARG A 311 20.18 -36.78 6.52
CA ARG A 311 21.43 -37.25 7.16
C ARG A 311 22.66 -36.99 6.31
N THR A 312 22.55 -37.13 4.99
CA THR A 312 23.62 -36.83 4.02
C THR A 312 23.83 -35.32 3.82
N PHE A 313 22.94 -34.48 4.36
CA PHE A 313 23.08 -33.02 4.29
C PHE A 313 24.09 -32.55 5.36
N ASP A 314 25.35 -32.47 4.95
CA ASP A 314 26.45 -32.10 5.83
C ASP A 314 26.29 -30.69 6.42
N ARG A 315 26.95 -30.44 7.55
CA ARG A 315 26.83 -29.17 8.27
C ARG A 315 27.27 -27.96 7.41
N PRO A 316 28.42 -27.98 6.72
CA PRO A 316 28.80 -26.88 5.84
C PRO A 316 27.76 -26.57 4.76
N ALA A 317 27.19 -27.57 4.09
CA ALA A 317 26.14 -27.36 3.09
C ALA A 317 24.86 -26.78 3.71
N ARG A 318 24.43 -27.27 4.88
CA ARG A 318 23.30 -26.70 5.63
C ARG A 318 23.50 -25.23 5.97
N VAL A 319 24.68 -24.85 6.43
CA VAL A 319 25.00 -23.46 6.75
C VAL A 319 24.98 -22.59 5.49
N ARG A 320 25.47 -23.08 4.34
CA ARG A 320 25.37 -22.36 3.06
C ARG A 320 23.92 -22.13 2.66
N TYR A 321 23.11 -23.19 2.67
CA TYR A 321 21.68 -23.14 2.36
C TYR A 321 20.92 -22.15 3.26
N LEU A 322 21.11 -22.23 4.58
CA LEU A 322 20.50 -21.29 5.53
C LEU A 322 21.00 -19.84 5.34
N LYS A 323 22.27 -19.64 4.97
CA LYS A 323 22.79 -18.30 4.62
C LYS A 323 22.14 -17.74 3.36
N VAL A 324 21.79 -18.57 2.38
CA VAL A 324 21.04 -18.13 1.19
C VAL A 324 19.65 -17.66 1.64
N ILE A 325 18.90 -18.50 2.36
CA ILE A 325 17.55 -18.16 2.85
C ILE A 325 17.57 -16.90 3.72
N GLY A 326 18.51 -16.79 4.67
CA GLY A 326 18.64 -15.62 5.52
C GLY A 326 18.92 -14.33 4.73
N LYS A 327 19.71 -14.41 3.65
CA LYS A 327 19.94 -13.26 2.77
C LYS A 327 18.69 -12.87 1.98
N VAL A 328 17.88 -13.85 1.56
CA VAL A 328 16.61 -13.59 0.86
C VAL A 328 15.64 -12.88 1.79
N LEU A 329 15.46 -13.38 3.01
CA LEU A 329 14.63 -12.73 4.03
C LEU A 329 15.05 -11.28 4.31
N LEU A 330 16.37 -11.02 4.38
CA LEU A 330 16.89 -9.65 4.54
C LEU A 330 16.59 -8.76 3.34
N MET A 331 16.69 -9.29 2.11
CA MET A 331 16.34 -8.55 0.89
C MET A 331 14.84 -8.23 0.84
N GLU A 332 13.99 -9.22 1.13
CA GLU A 332 12.53 -9.05 1.17
C GLU A 332 12.10 -8.06 2.26
N GLY A 333 12.69 -8.14 3.46
CA GLY A 333 12.45 -7.18 4.54
C GLY A 333 12.86 -5.76 4.15
N ALA A 334 14.02 -5.58 3.50
CA ALA A 334 14.46 -4.28 3.02
C ALA A 334 13.54 -3.72 1.91
N LEU A 335 13.07 -4.57 1.00
CA LEU A 335 12.10 -4.20 -0.04
C LEU A 335 10.77 -3.78 0.60
N LEU A 336 10.27 -4.52 1.59
CA LEU A 336 9.03 -4.19 2.31
C LEU A 336 9.13 -2.83 3.03
N VAL A 337 10.26 -2.56 3.69
CA VAL A 337 10.50 -1.25 4.32
C VAL A 337 10.54 -0.15 3.27
N THR A 338 11.21 -0.37 2.14
CA THR A 338 11.28 0.62 1.05
C THR A 338 9.89 0.90 0.46
N PHE A 339 9.08 -0.14 0.27
CA PHE A 339 7.72 -0.02 -0.25
C PHE A 339 6.78 0.70 0.71
N THR A 340 6.84 0.38 2.01
CA THR A 340 6.03 1.08 3.01
C THR A 340 6.40 2.56 3.09
N LEU A 341 7.69 2.91 3.05
CA LEU A 341 8.12 4.31 2.96
C LEU A 341 7.63 5.01 1.68
N ALA A 342 7.68 4.31 0.53
CA ALA A 342 7.18 4.85 -0.73
C ALA A 342 5.66 5.11 -0.70
N LEU A 343 4.88 4.17 -0.17
CA LEU A 343 3.44 4.37 0.01
C LEU A 343 3.14 5.50 0.99
N LEU A 344 3.83 5.56 2.13
CA LEU A 344 3.65 6.65 3.10
C LEU A 344 3.94 8.02 2.49
N ALA A 345 4.97 8.12 1.65
CA ALA A 345 5.27 9.34 0.89
C ALA A 345 4.14 9.68 -0.10
N GLN A 346 3.62 8.69 -0.83
CA GLN A 346 2.49 8.88 -1.75
C GLN A 346 1.21 9.32 -1.03
N PHE A 347 0.87 8.69 0.10
CA PHE A 347 -0.28 9.08 0.91
C PHE A 347 -0.11 10.46 1.56
N SER A 348 1.11 10.82 1.95
CA SER A 348 1.40 12.18 2.44
C SER A 348 1.20 13.25 1.36
N LEU A 349 1.45 12.90 0.09
CA LEU A 349 1.12 13.78 -1.04
C LEU A 349 -0.40 13.87 -1.29
N MET A 350 -1.17 12.83 -0.95
CA MET A 350 -2.64 12.79 -1.10
C MET A 350 -3.38 13.54 0.01
N GLY A 351 -2.88 13.54 1.25
CA GLY A 351 -3.55 14.13 2.42
C GLY A 351 -3.58 15.67 2.49
N ASN A 352 -2.94 16.36 1.55
CA ASN A 352 -2.96 17.82 1.50
C ASN A 352 -4.09 18.31 0.58
N MET A 353 -5.34 18.31 1.05
CA MET A 353 -6.45 19.02 0.36
C MET A 353 -6.36 20.55 0.45
N ALA A 354 -5.34 21.11 1.10
CA ALA A 354 -4.93 22.50 0.94
C ALA A 354 -4.16 22.75 -0.39
N THR A 355 -4.43 22.01 -1.47
CA THR A 355 -3.57 21.99 -2.67
C THR A 355 -4.09 22.75 -3.88
N THR A 356 -5.35 23.20 -3.91
CA THR A 356 -5.76 24.16 -4.95
C THR A 356 -5.08 25.51 -4.68
N PRO A 357 -4.62 26.24 -5.70
CA PRO A 357 -4.07 27.59 -5.53
C PRO A 357 -5.02 28.50 -4.74
N ALA A 358 -6.33 28.37 -5.01
CA ALA A 358 -7.42 29.02 -4.27
C ALA A 358 -7.39 28.70 -2.76
N GLY A 359 -7.36 27.41 -2.39
CA GLY A 359 -7.36 27.00 -0.98
C GLY A 359 -6.13 27.49 -0.20
N ARG A 360 -4.94 27.48 -0.82
CA ARG A 360 -3.72 28.04 -0.20
C ARG A 360 -3.80 29.55 -0.01
N MET A 361 -4.37 30.26 -0.98
CA MET A 361 -4.56 31.70 -0.92
C MET A 361 -5.55 32.06 0.19
N LEU A 362 -6.69 31.36 0.25
CA LEU A 362 -7.72 31.54 1.28
C LEU A 362 -7.17 31.25 2.69
N SER A 363 -6.40 30.18 2.88
CA SER A 363 -5.76 29.90 4.19
C SER A 363 -4.85 31.04 4.65
N ARG A 364 -4.07 31.62 3.73
CA ARG A 364 -3.21 32.77 4.04
C ARG A 364 -4.02 34.02 4.38
N GLN A 365 -5.06 34.31 3.60
CA GLN A 365 -5.95 35.45 3.84
C GLN A 365 -6.70 35.32 5.17
N LEU A 366 -7.17 34.11 5.52
CA LEU A 366 -7.82 33.86 6.81
C LEU A 366 -6.85 34.12 7.97
N GLN A 367 -5.64 33.57 7.88
CA GLN A 367 -4.60 33.78 8.89
C GLN A 367 -4.27 35.28 9.04
N GLN A 368 -4.23 36.02 7.93
CA GLN A 368 -4.04 37.45 7.93
C GLN A 368 -5.18 38.17 8.65
N MET A 369 -6.45 37.89 8.32
CA MET A 369 -7.60 38.51 8.99
C MET A 369 -7.68 38.20 10.48
N GLN A 370 -7.31 36.98 10.89
CA GLN A 370 -7.28 36.59 12.31
C GLN A 370 -6.12 37.24 13.09
N SER A 371 -5.03 37.60 12.40
CA SER A 371 -3.84 38.19 13.03
C SER A 371 -3.86 39.72 13.00
N SER A 372 -4.56 40.32 12.03
CA SER A 372 -4.66 41.77 11.86
C SER A 372 -5.48 42.39 12.99
N LYS A 373 -4.89 43.38 13.68
CA LYS A 373 -5.60 44.20 14.68
C LYS A 373 -6.29 45.42 14.07
N ASP A 374 -6.13 45.63 12.77
CA ASP A 374 -6.47 46.87 12.08
C ASP A 374 -7.96 46.95 11.66
N ILE A 375 -8.73 45.86 11.83
CA ILE A 375 -10.15 45.81 11.49
C ILE A 375 -10.98 45.60 12.76
N PRO A 376 -11.34 46.67 13.48
CA PRO A 376 -12.18 46.56 14.67
C PRO A 376 -13.58 46.07 14.26
N GLY A 377 -14.14 45.14 15.01
CA GLY A 377 -15.52 44.70 14.83
C GLY A 377 -15.73 43.50 13.91
N ILE A 378 -14.69 42.87 13.36
CA ILE A 378 -14.82 41.70 12.48
C ILE A 378 -14.14 40.48 13.08
N SER A 379 -14.85 39.36 13.13
CA SER A 379 -14.29 38.04 13.49
C SER A 379 -14.66 37.01 12.43
N CYS A 380 -13.74 36.10 12.12
CA CYS A 380 -13.91 35.09 11.07
C CYS A 380 -13.36 33.72 11.48
N GLY A 381 -14.07 32.66 11.08
CA GLY A 381 -13.71 31.27 11.30
C GLY A 381 -14.13 30.36 10.15
N LEU A 382 -13.64 29.13 10.14
CA LEU A 382 -14.04 28.13 9.15
C LEU A 382 -15.26 27.35 9.63
N VAL A 383 -16.21 27.12 8.72
CA VAL A 383 -17.31 26.18 8.95
C VAL A 383 -16.80 24.77 8.64
N ASP A 384 -16.99 23.84 9.58
CA ASP A 384 -16.64 22.41 9.43
C ASP A 384 -15.21 22.12 8.92
N ASN A 385 -14.26 23.01 9.23
CA ASN A 385 -12.86 22.94 8.77
C ASN A 385 -12.70 22.99 7.24
N ASN A 386 -13.66 23.56 6.52
CA ASN A 386 -13.61 23.79 5.08
C ASN A 386 -13.09 25.20 4.77
N VAL A 387 -11.94 25.30 4.07
CA VAL A 387 -11.31 26.59 3.72
C VAL A 387 -12.15 27.45 2.74
N PHE A 388 -13.15 26.87 2.08
CA PHE A 388 -14.03 27.56 1.15
C PHE A 388 -15.32 28.09 1.80
N GLU A 389 -15.58 27.81 3.09
CA GLU A 389 -16.78 28.25 3.79
C GLU A 389 -16.40 28.95 5.10
N TRP A 390 -16.62 30.26 5.17
CA TRP A 390 -16.24 31.07 6.33
C TRP A 390 -17.47 31.61 7.03
N GLU A 391 -17.49 31.45 8.35
CA GLU A 391 -18.46 32.14 9.22
C GLU A 391 -17.83 33.46 9.67
N VAL A 392 -18.56 34.55 9.48
CA VAL A 392 -18.13 35.91 9.80
C VAL A 392 -19.12 36.53 10.78
N MET A 393 -18.58 37.08 11.86
CA MET A 393 -19.33 37.87 12.83
C MET A 393 -18.95 39.34 12.66
N LEU A 394 -19.95 40.17 12.36
CA LEU A 394 -19.82 41.62 12.20
C LEU A 394 -20.42 42.35 13.39
N MET A 395 -19.58 43.06 14.14
CA MET A 395 -19.92 43.94 15.23
C MET A 395 -19.93 45.37 14.69
N ILE A 396 -21.13 45.91 14.48
CA ILE A 396 -21.29 47.21 13.84
C ILE A 396 -21.06 48.33 14.86
N SER A 397 -20.10 49.19 14.57
CA SER A 397 -19.77 50.34 15.42
C SER A 397 -20.95 51.31 15.58
N ASP A 398 -21.03 51.96 16.74
CA ASP A 398 -22.16 52.81 17.13
C ASP A 398 -22.35 54.06 16.25
N ASP A 399 -21.33 54.43 15.49
CA ASP A 399 -21.32 55.53 14.53
C ASP A 399 -22.10 55.22 13.24
N VAL A 400 -22.30 53.94 12.91
CA VAL A 400 -23.08 53.54 11.73
C VAL A 400 -24.56 53.84 11.96
N GLN A 401 -25.10 54.74 11.13
CA GLN A 401 -26.46 55.24 11.29
C GLN A 401 -27.49 54.09 11.25
N TRP A 402 -28.23 53.95 12.36
CA TRP A 402 -29.31 52.98 12.60
C TRP A 402 -28.89 51.53 12.83
N TYR A 403 -27.80 51.04 12.23
CA TYR A 403 -27.28 49.68 12.41
C TYR A 403 -26.28 49.54 13.57
N GLY A 404 -25.76 50.65 14.11
CA GLY A 404 -24.79 50.64 15.20
C GLY A 404 -25.25 49.91 16.46
N GLY A 405 -24.32 49.13 17.03
CA GLY A 405 -24.53 48.24 18.17
C GLY A 405 -25.02 46.83 17.81
N GLY A 406 -25.23 46.53 16.52
CA GLY A 406 -25.70 45.21 16.06
C GLY A 406 -24.59 44.17 15.89
N PHE A 407 -24.94 42.89 16.06
CA PHE A 407 -24.05 41.73 15.92
C PHE A 407 -24.59 40.78 14.85
N PHE A 408 -24.14 40.93 13.60
CA PHE A 408 -24.70 40.18 12.49
C PHE A 408 -23.79 39.03 12.08
N ARG A 409 -24.37 37.83 12.01
CA ARG A 409 -23.71 36.62 11.52
C ARG A 409 -23.92 36.46 10.04
N ALA A 410 -22.85 36.18 9.31
CA ALA A 410 -22.87 35.95 7.88
C ALA A 410 -22.01 34.75 7.47
N LEU A 411 -22.42 34.10 6.40
CA LEU A 411 -21.66 33.05 5.72
C LEU A 411 -21.03 33.62 4.45
N LEU A 412 -19.74 33.35 4.25
CA LEU A 412 -18.98 33.71 3.07
C LEU A 412 -18.50 32.43 2.37
N SER A 413 -19.10 32.13 1.23
CA SER A 413 -18.87 30.90 0.46
C SER A 413 -18.03 31.20 -0.78
N PHE A 414 -16.87 30.56 -0.89
CA PHE A 414 -15.89 30.79 -1.96
C PHE A 414 -16.02 29.73 -3.07
N PRO A 415 -16.03 30.13 -4.36
CA PRO A 415 -15.96 29.18 -5.46
C PRO A 415 -14.56 28.56 -5.56
N HIS A 416 -14.45 27.40 -6.21
CA HIS A 416 -13.16 26.76 -6.47
C HIS A 416 -12.28 27.58 -7.44
N GLU A 417 -12.91 28.44 -8.24
CA GLU A 417 -12.28 29.36 -9.18
C GLU A 417 -11.76 30.65 -8.53
N TYR A 418 -11.92 30.84 -7.21
CA TYR A 418 -11.38 32.01 -6.49
C TYR A 418 -9.85 32.14 -6.73
N PRO A 419 -9.31 33.34 -7.01
CA PRO A 419 -9.95 34.66 -6.98
C PRO A 419 -10.53 35.14 -8.34
N HIS A 420 -10.66 34.28 -9.35
CA HIS A 420 -11.22 34.70 -10.65
C HIS A 420 -12.73 34.99 -10.59
N MET A 421 -13.46 34.26 -9.74
CA MET A 421 -14.87 34.49 -9.45
C MET A 421 -15.06 35.01 -8.02
N PRO A 422 -16.04 35.89 -7.78
CA PRO A 422 -16.32 36.41 -6.45
C PRO A 422 -16.91 35.34 -5.52
N PRO A 423 -16.71 35.45 -4.20
CA PRO A 423 -17.48 34.69 -3.23
C PRO A 423 -18.94 35.16 -3.17
N LYS A 424 -19.78 34.37 -2.52
CA LYS A 424 -21.15 34.77 -2.14
C LYS A 424 -21.19 35.06 -0.65
N MET A 425 -21.83 36.17 -0.27
CA MET A 425 -22.05 36.51 1.13
C MET A 425 -23.54 36.50 1.46
N LYS A 426 -23.89 35.86 2.56
CA LYS A 426 -25.27 35.75 3.05
C LYS A 426 -25.33 36.02 4.54
N PHE A 427 -26.16 36.97 4.97
CA PHE A 427 -26.49 37.12 6.37
C PHE A 427 -27.42 36.00 6.83
N GLU A 428 -27.04 35.34 7.92
CA GLU A 428 -27.90 34.38 8.61
C GLU A 428 -28.80 35.07 9.63
N SER A 429 -28.30 36.15 10.25
CA SER A 429 -29.11 37.04 11.09
C SER A 429 -30.08 37.85 10.20
N PRO A 430 -31.37 37.99 10.57
CA PRO A 430 -32.30 38.85 9.85
C PRO A 430 -31.80 40.31 9.78
N LEU A 431 -31.66 40.85 8.56
CA LEU A 431 -31.16 42.19 8.35
C LEU A 431 -31.96 42.91 7.27
N PHE A 432 -32.64 44.00 7.65
CA PHE A 432 -33.45 44.80 6.74
C PHE A 432 -32.60 45.90 6.10
N HIS A 433 -32.31 45.80 4.79
CA HIS A 433 -31.44 46.75 4.08
C HIS A 433 -31.77 46.80 2.57
N PRO A 434 -31.67 47.97 1.88
CA PRO A 434 -31.93 48.09 0.44
C PRO A 434 -31.12 47.15 -0.45
N ASN A 435 -29.85 46.89 -0.11
CA ASN A 435 -28.93 46.03 -0.87
C ASN A 435 -28.83 44.57 -0.36
N ILE A 436 -29.75 44.13 0.49
CA ILE A 436 -29.79 42.74 1.00
C ILE A 436 -31.14 42.12 0.64
N TYR A 437 -31.11 40.98 -0.05
CA TYR A 437 -32.32 40.26 -0.40
C TYR A 437 -33.05 39.75 0.85
N PRO A 438 -34.37 39.51 0.79
CA PRO A 438 -35.10 38.86 1.88
C PRO A 438 -34.55 37.48 2.28
N THR A 439 -33.80 36.83 1.39
CA THR A 439 -33.07 35.58 1.65
C THR A 439 -31.83 35.75 2.51
N GLY A 440 -31.36 36.99 2.73
CA GLY A 440 -30.11 37.34 3.41
C GLY A 440 -28.91 37.53 2.47
N GLU A 441 -29.04 37.24 1.18
CA GLU A 441 -27.95 37.40 0.21
C GLU A 441 -27.61 38.88 0.00
N VAL A 442 -26.31 39.21 0.00
CA VAL A 442 -25.79 40.57 -0.18
C VAL A 442 -25.59 40.87 -1.67
N CYS A 443 -26.07 42.02 -2.13
CA CYS A 443 -25.98 42.46 -3.52
C CYS A 443 -25.25 43.80 -3.60
N ILE A 444 -23.94 43.77 -3.83
CA ILE A 444 -23.09 44.95 -4.02
C ILE A 444 -22.12 44.71 -5.19
N SER A 445 -21.71 45.77 -5.87
CA SER A 445 -20.93 45.71 -7.10
C SER A 445 -19.66 44.85 -6.98
N ILE A 446 -18.96 44.91 -5.84
CA ILE A 446 -17.75 44.12 -5.55
C ILE A 446 -17.99 42.60 -5.62
N LEU A 447 -19.22 42.13 -5.43
CA LEU A 447 -19.60 40.72 -5.52
C LEU A 447 -20.18 40.32 -6.89
N HIS A 448 -20.31 41.28 -7.82
CA HIS A 448 -20.75 40.98 -9.18
C HIS A 448 -19.61 40.38 -10.02
N PRO A 449 -19.86 39.32 -10.81
CA PRO A 449 -18.87 38.73 -11.69
C PRO A 449 -18.21 39.76 -12.63
N PRO A 450 -16.97 39.54 -13.08
CA PRO A 450 -16.17 40.50 -13.85
C PRO A 450 -16.65 40.74 -15.30
N GLU A 451 -17.90 40.38 -15.64
CA GLU A 451 -18.47 40.55 -16.98
C GLU A 451 -18.79 42.03 -17.27
N GLU A 452 -18.79 42.41 -18.57
CA GLU A 452 -19.25 43.75 -18.97
C GLU A 452 -20.75 43.90 -18.67
N ASP A 453 -21.10 44.98 -17.98
CA ASP A 453 -22.50 45.28 -17.69
C ASP A 453 -23.28 45.41 -19.00
N LYS A 454 -24.27 44.54 -19.19
CA LYS A 454 -25.17 44.65 -20.34
C LYS A 454 -25.93 45.97 -20.37
N TYR A 455 -26.13 46.60 -19.21
CA TYR A 455 -26.94 47.82 -19.06
C TYR A 455 -26.11 49.07 -18.73
N GLY A 456 -24.79 48.93 -18.54
CA GLY A 456 -23.85 50.04 -18.41
C GLY A 456 -23.99 50.88 -17.13
N TYR A 457 -24.59 50.35 -16.06
CA TYR A 457 -24.78 51.07 -14.80
C TYR A 457 -23.53 51.09 -13.92
N GLU A 458 -22.72 50.03 -13.98
CA GLU A 458 -21.52 49.87 -13.16
C GLU A 458 -20.26 49.80 -14.04
N SER A 459 -19.19 50.49 -13.63
CA SER A 459 -17.89 50.38 -14.28
C SER A 459 -17.22 49.03 -13.96
N ALA A 460 -16.37 48.53 -14.86
CA ALA A 460 -15.60 47.30 -14.63
C ALA A 460 -14.66 47.40 -13.39
N ALA A 461 -14.32 48.60 -12.96
CA ALA A 461 -13.49 48.84 -11.77
C ALA A 461 -14.25 48.70 -10.45
N GLU A 462 -15.58 48.83 -10.48
CA GLU A 462 -16.46 48.67 -9.30
C GLU A 462 -16.90 47.22 -9.07
N ARG A 463 -16.66 46.35 -10.08
CA ARG A 463 -16.97 44.91 -10.05
C ARG A 463 -15.87 44.07 -9.39
N TRP A 464 -16.14 42.77 -9.27
CA TRP A 464 -15.15 41.81 -8.76
C TRP A 464 -13.86 41.84 -9.58
N SER A 465 -12.73 41.88 -8.88
CA SER A 465 -11.41 41.73 -9.47
C SER A 465 -10.56 40.82 -8.61
N PRO A 466 -9.67 39.97 -9.18
CA PRO A 466 -8.80 39.07 -8.42
C PRO A 466 -7.87 39.74 -7.40
N VAL A 467 -7.74 41.07 -7.43
CA VAL A 467 -6.99 41.88 -6.46
C VAL A 467 -7.75 42.03 -5.13
N GLN A 468 -9.07 41.87 -5.14
CA GLN A 468 -9.92 42.04 -3.95
C GLN A 468 -9.79 40.82 -3.01
N THR A 469 -9.81 41.12 -1.72
CA THR A 469 -9.65 40.15 -0.62
C THR A 469 -10.94 40.03 0.20
N PRO A 470 -11.11 38.97 1.01
CA PRO A 470 -12.23 38.88 1.95
C PRO A 470 -12.34 40.12 2.85
N GLU A 471 -11.21 40.68 3.28
CA GLU A 471 -11.15 41.94 4.02
C GLU A 471 -11.80 43.10 3.25
N THR A 472 -11.44 43.31 1.97
CA THR A 472 -12.04 44.40 1.16
C THR A 472 -13.54 44.22 0.95
N ILE A 473 -14.03 42.97 0.87
CA ILE A 473 -15.47 42.67 0.80
C ILE A 473 -16.15 43.11 2.10
N LEU A 474 -15.63 42.71 3.25
CA LEU A 474 -16.26 43.01 4.54
C LEU A 474 -16.23 44.52 4.86
N LEU A 475 -15.17 45.23 4.49
CA LEU A 475 -15.12 46.70 4.57
C LEU A 475 -16.18 47.35 3.67
N SER A 476 -16.38 46.82 2.46
CA SER A 476 -17.43 47.31 1.54
C SER A 476 -18.83 47.08 2.12
N VAL A 477 -19.06 45.97 2.81
CA VAL A 477 -20.33 45.68 3.49
C VAL A 477 -20.58 46.64 4.65
N ILE A 478 -19.57 46.96 5.46
CA ILE A 478 -19.71 47.97 6.53
C ILE A 478 -20.00 49.36 5.95
N SER A 479 -19.33 49.72 4.85
CA SER A 479 -19.58 50.99 4.14
C SER A 479 -21.00 51.04 3.58
N MET A 480 -21.48 49.94 2.98
CA MET A 480 -22.84 49.80 2.47
C MET A 480 -23.89 50.03 3.58
N LEU A 481 -23.69 49.49 4.79
CA LEU A 481 -24.60 49.71 5.91
C LEU A 481 -24.69 51.19 6.33
N SER A 482 -23.63 51.96 6.11
CA SER A 482 -23.59 53.39 6.43
C SER A 482 -24.24 54.24 5.34
N SER A 483 -24.18 53.81 4.08
CA SER A 483 -24.70 54.55 2.93
C SER A 483 -25.30 53.58 1.90
N PRO A 484 -26.58 53.22 2.06
CA PRO A 484 -27.26 52.31 1.15
C PRO A 484 -27.32 52.86 -0.27
N ASN A 485 -27.15 52.00 -1.27
CA ASN A 485 -27.37 52.36 -2.68
C ASN A 485 -28.84 52.08 -3.05
N ASP A 486 -29.59 53.14 -3.40
CA ASP A 486 -31.01 53.08 -3.77
C ASP A 486 -31.28 53.13 -5.29
N GLU A 487 -30.23 53.21 -6.12
CA GLU A 487 -30.35 53.21 -7.59
C GLU A 487 -30.69 51.81 -8.13
N SER A 488 -30.18 50.74 -7.50
CA SER A 488 -30.43 49.34 -7.85
C SER A 488 -30.62 48.46 -6.61
N PRO A 489 -31.76 48.58 -5.90
CA PRO A 489 -31.97 47.88 -4.64
C PRO A 489 -32.36 46.41 -4.84
N ALA A 490 -31.73 45.52 -4.05
CA ALA A 490 -32.12 44.11 -3.93
C ALA A 490 -33.45 43.93 -3.17
N ASN A 491 -33.76 44.87 -2.27
CA ASN A 491 -35.01 44.90 -1.51
C ASN A 491 -35.76 46.21 -1.78
N VAL A 492 -36.75 46.11 -2.67
CA VAL A 492 -37.57 47.25 -3.12
C VAL A 492 -38.36 47.88 -1.96
N GLU A 493 -38.82 47.08 -0.99
CA GLU A 493 -39.55 47.61 0.16
C GLU A 493 -38.62 48.45 1.06
N ALA A 494 -37.42 47.93 1.35
CA ALA A 494 -36.41 48.64 2.12
C ALA A 494 -35.99 49.94 1.44
N ALA A 495 -35.80 49.93 0.13
CA ALA A 495 -35.45 51.13 -0.64
C ALA A 495 -36.60 52.16 -0.70
N ARG A 496 -37.86 51.73 -0.82
CA ARG A 496 -39.01 52.63 -0.74
C ARG A 496 -39.10 53.30 0.63
N LEU A 497 -39.01 52.51 1.71
CA LEU A 497 -39.07 53.03 3.08
C LEU A 497 -37.87 53.96 3.38
N TRP A 498 -36.68 53.65 2.85
CA TRP A 498 -35.51 54.53 2.96
C TRP A 498 -35.78 55.94 2.40
N ARG A 499 -36.48 56.04 1.27
CA ARG A 499 -36.80 57.33 0.60
C ARG A 499 -38.04 58.03 1.16
N GLU A 500 -39.11 57.28 1.40
CA GLU A 500 -40.44 57.83 1.66
C GLU A 500 -40.80 57.86 3.17
N ASP A 501 -40.29 56.93 3.98
CA ASP A 501 -40.57 56.86 5.42
C ASP A 501 -39.35 56.42 6.25
N PRO A 502 -38.38 57.33 6.48
CA PRO A 502 -37.19 57.03 7.26
C PRO A 502 -37.48 56.62 8.72
N LYS A 503 -38.64 57.00 9.27
CA LYS A 503 -39.02 56.65 10.65
C LYS A 503 -39.39 55.18 10.74
N GLU A 504 -40.21 54.69 9.82
CA GLU A 504 -40.57 53.27 9.73
C GLU A 504 -39.36 52.41 9.37
N PHE A 505 -38.51 52.88 8.43
CA PHE A 505 -37.25 52.21 8.11
C PHE A 505 -36.37 52.04 9.36
N LYS A 506 -36.13 53.13 10.10
CA LYS A 506 -35.35 53.11 11.35
C LYS A 506 -35.96 52.14 12.37
N ARG A 507 -37.29 52.10 12.50
CA ARG A 507 -37.99 51.21 13.44
C ARG A 507 -37.73 49.74 13.12
N ARG A 508 -37.75 49.35 11.84
CA ARG A 508 -37.47 47.98 11.39
C ARG A 508 -36.00 47.62 11.55
N VAL A 509 -35.07 48.48 11.15
CA VAL A 509 -33.63 48.26 11.34
C VAL A 509 -33.28 48.09 12.82
N ARG A 510 -33.81 48.96 13.69
CA ARG A 510 -33.57 48.85 15.14
C ARG A 510 -34.17 47.59 15.76
N ARG A 511 -35.19 46.99 15.13
CA ARG A 511 -35.67 45.66 15.54
C ARG A 511 -34.64 44.58 15.21
N CYS A 512 -34.11 44.55 13.98
CA CYS A 512 -33.05 43.62 13.59
C CYS A 512 -31.81 43.73 14.50
N VAL A 513 -31.43 44.95 14.90
CA VAL A 513 -30.33 45.16 15.86
C VAL A 513 -30.61 44.51 17.21
N ARG A 514 -31.81 44.66 17.77
CA ARG A 514 -32.18 43.99 19.05
C ARG A 514 -32.23 42.47 18.92
N GLU A 515 -32.82 41.97 17.84
CA GLU A 515 -32.85 40.53 17.55
C GLU A 515 -31.44 39.95 17.44
N SER A 516 -30.49 40.71 16.85
CA SER A 516 -29.08 40.30 16.75
C SER A 516 -28.37 40.18 18.11
N LEU A 517 -28.86 40.90 19.13
CA LEU A 517 -28.36 40.87 20.51
C LEU A 517 -29.03 39.76 21.35
N GLY A 518 -30.06 39.09 20.81
CA GLY A 518 -30.87 38.13 21.57
C GLY A 518 -31.87 38.78 22.52
N GLU A 519 -32.17 40.08 22.35
CA GLU A 519 -33.21 40.80 23.09
C GLU A 519 -34.53 40.72 22.29
N GLU A 520 -35.54 40.01 22.82
CA GLU A 520 -36.89 39.90 22.22
C GLU A 520 -37.66 41.23 22.20
#